data_AF-A0A924M0P2-F1
#
_entry.id   AF-A0A924M0P2-F1
#
_cell.length_a   1.000
_cell.length_b   1.000
_cell.length_c   1.000
_cell.angle_alpha   90.00
_cell.angle_beta   90.00
_cell.angle_gamma   90.00
#
_symmetry.space_group_name_H-M   'P 1'
#
loop_
_entity.id
_entity.type
_entity.pdbx_description
1 polymer ?
#
loop_
_entity_poly.entity_id
_entity_poly.type
_entity_poly.pdbx_seq_one_letter_code
_entity_poly.pdbx_strand_id
1 'polypeptide(L)'
;MEPVYLDLRDELERTLEPLNLYLSGEVWPWTFEKIEKGQVPPHTRAYILVCPYGEQSKLGAYFLQADGLSASSLEGGVLKLRCELEHFHRLELKKLSTAFERKLLDCPRVRQFKFSENLLEVWGMISGEDLANLLELA
;
A
#
# COMPACT_ATOMS: atom_id res chain seq x y z
N MET A 1 -0.44 -19.23 -10.03
CA MET A 1 0.83 -18.70 -9.50
C MET A 1 0.62 -17.23 -9.21
N GLU A 2 0.96 -16.75 -8.01
CA GLU A 2 0.82 -15.33 -7.67
C GLU A 2 1.83 -14.49 -8.46
N PRO A 3 1.45 -13.27 -8.90
CA PRO A 3 2.33 -12.37 -9.63
C PRO A 3 3.50 -11.89 -8.77
N VAL A 4 4.52 -11.35 -9.42
CA VAL A 4 5.60 -10.59 -8.75
C VAL A 4 5.34 -9.11 -8.94
N TYR A 5 5.26 -8.36 -7.85
CA TYR A 5 5.12 -6.91 -7.89
C TYR A 5 6.49 -6.26 -7.96
N LEU A 6 6.71 -5.41 -8.95
CA LEU A 6 7.91 -4.59 -9.05
C LEU A 6 7.59 -3.19 -8.53
N ASP A 7 8.08 -2.89 -7.33
CA ASP A 7 7.84 -1.62 -6.66
C ASP A 7 8.89 -0.59 -7.10
N LEU A 8 8.45 0.30 -8.00
CA LEU A 8 9.26 1.37 -8.60
C LEU A 8 9.37 2.62 -7.71
N ARG A 9 8.69 2.63 -6.57
CA ARG A 9 8.74 3.75 -5.61
C ARG A 9 10.13 3.89 -4.99
N ASP A 10 10.40 5.05 -4.43
CA ASP A 10 11.66 5.28 -3.75
C ASP A 10 11.78 4.46 -2.45
N GLU A 11 12.99 4.38 -1.89
CA GLU A 11 13.25 3.60 -0.68
C GLU A 11 12.46 4.10 0.55
N LEU A 12 12.25 5.40 0.67
CA LEU A 12 11.54 5.99 1.80
C LEU A 12 10.05 5.61 1.72
N GLU A 13 9.43 5.74 0.56
CA GLU A 13 8.04 5.32 0.31
C GLU A 13 7.85 3.82 0.60
N ARG A 14 8.77 2.98 0.13
CA ARG A 14 8.72 1.52 0.37
C ARG A 14 8.85 1.14 1.84
N THR A 15 9.67 1.88 2.58
CA THR A 15 9.92 1.65 4.00
C THR A 15 8.75 2.10 4.86
N LEU A 16 8.22 3.30 4.59
CA LEU A 16 7.08 3.85 5.33
C LEU A 16 5.78 3.10 5.02
N GLU A 17 5.61 2.64 3.78
CA GLU A 17 4.39 2.00 3.31
C GLU A 17 4.72 0.82 2.39
N PRO A 18 5.08 -0.35 2.94
CA PRO A 18 5.30 -1.56 2.15
C PRO A 18 4.03 -1.97 1.39
N LEU A 19 4.16 -2.34 0.10
CA LEU A 19 2.99 -2.76 -0.69
C LEU A 19 2.30 -4.02 -0.14
N ASN A 20 3.01 -4.84 0.63
CA ASN A 20 2.46 -6.02 1.30
C ASN A 20 1.37 -5.68 2.32
N LEU A 21 1.22 -4.41 2.71
CA LEU A 21 0.06 -3.95 3.47
C LEU A 21 -1.24 -4.05 2.66
N TYR A 22 -1.16 -3.90 1.33
CA TYR A 22 -2.31 -3.83 0.43
C TYR A 22 -2.46 -5.05 -0.49
N LEU A 23 -1.34 -5.68 -0.86
CA LEU A 23 -1.30 -6.69 -1.91
C LEU A 23 -0.76 -8.02 -1.37
N SER A 24 -1.42 -9.12 -1.73
CA SER A 24 -0.89 -10.46 -1.52
C SER A 24 0.05 -10.83 -2.67
N GLY A 25 1.27 -11.25 -2.33
CA GLY A 25 2.28 -11.70 -3.28
C GLY A 25 3.68 -11.19 -2.94
N GLU A 26 4.62 -11.54 -3.80
CA GLU A 26 6.02 -11.16 -3.65
C GLU A 26 6.25 -9.75 -4.20
N VAL A 27 6.85 -8.87 -3.39
CA VAL A 27 7.14 -7.48 -3.77
C VAL A 27 8.65 -7.32 -3.85
N TRP A 28 9.14 -6.94 -5.02
CA TRP A 28 10.56 -6.69 -5.27
C TRP A 28 10.82 -5.19 -5.45
N PRO A 29 11.77 -4.62 -4.71
CA PRO A 29 12.19 -3.25 -4.96
C PRO A 29 12.88 -3.18 -6.32
N TRP A 30 12.37 -2.35 -7.22
CA TRP A 30 12.96 -2.12 -8.53
C TRP A 30 13.05 -0.62 -8.80
N THR A 31 13.60 -0.24 -9.95
CA THR A 31 13.61 1.15 -10.42
C THR A 31 13.27 1.19 -11.89
N PHE A 32 12.66 2.29 -12.32
CA PHE A 32 12.36 2.48 -13.73
C PHE A 32 13.64 2.54 -14.59
N GLU A 33 14.69 3.19 -14.09
CA GLU A 33 16.00 3.26 -14.77
C GLU A 33 16.60 1.88 -15.08
N LYS A 34 16.41 0.89 -14.19
CA LYS A 34 16.86 -0.48 -14.45
C LYS A 34 16.11 -1.09 -15.64
N ILE A 35 14.79 -0.86 -15.72
CA ILE A 35 13.96 -1.34 -16.83
C ILE A 35 14.38 -0.69 -18.14
N GLU A 36 14.60 0.63 -18.15
CA GLU A 36 15.05 1.35 -19.36
C GLU A 36 16.40 0.83 -19.90
N LYS A 37 17.25 0.31 -19.02
CA LYS A 37 18.54 -0.31 -19.39
C LYS A 37 18.41 -1.78 -19.81
N GLY A 38 17.20 -2.31 -19.95
CA GLY A 38 16.94 -3.72 -20.26
C GLY A 38 17.31 -4.67 -19.11
N GLN A 39 17.45 -4.16 -17.88
CA GLN A 39 17.67 -5.01 -16.72
C GLN A 39 16.33 -5.53 -16.25
N VAL A 40 16.21 -6.85 -16.24
CA VAL A 40 14.99 -7.55 -15.86
C VAL A 40 15.27 -8.40 -14.62
N PRO A 41 14.34 -8.45 -13.66
CA PRO A 41 14.43 -9.41 -12.58
C PRO A 41 14.49 -10.86 -13.10
N PRO A 42 15.27 -11.75 -12.46
CA PRO A 42 15.41 -13.14 -12.93
C PRO A 42 14.19 -13.98 -12.53
N HIS A 43 13.07 -13.81 -13.22
CA HIS A 43 11.88 -14.66 -13.04
C HIS A 43 11.08 -14.87 -14.33
N THR A 44 10.40 -16.01 -14.42
CA THR A 44 9.44 -16.40 -15.47
C THR A 44 7.96 -16.11 -15.17
N ARG A 45 7.62 -15.49 -14.02
CA ARG A 45 6.23 -15.19 -13.62
C ARG A 45 5.79 -13.86 -14.22
N ALA A 46 4.48 -13.63 -14.24
CA ALA A 46 3.94 -12.34 -14.64
C ALA A 46 4.36 -11.24 -13.64
N TYR A 47 4.80 -10.10 -14.18
CA TYR A 47 5.15 -8.91 -13.42
C TYR A 47 3.99 -7.92 -13.35
N ILE A 48 3.76 -7.34 -12.19
CA ILE A 48 2.87 -6.18 -12.01
C ILE A 48 3.70 -5.02 -11.48
N LEU A 49 3.85 -3.97 -12.27
CA LEU A 49 4.65 -2.81 -11.90
C LEU A 49 3.80 -1.83 -11.09
N VAL A 50 4.38 -1.26 -10.05
CA VAL A 50 3.70 -0.33 -9.15
C VAL A 50 4.56 0.91 -8.96
N CYS A 51 3.96 2.08 -9.14
CA CYS A 51 4.55 3.38 -8.80
C CYS A 51 3.49 4.24 -8.10
N PRO A 52 3.79 5.48 -7.65
CA PRO A 52 2.82 6.26 -6.87
C PRO A 52 1.49 6.54 -7.60
N TYR A 53 1.54 6.91 -8.89
CA TYR A 53 0.39 7.40 -9.66
C TYR A 53 0.05 6.58 -10.93
N GLY A 54 0.90 5.62 -11.30
CA GLY A 54 0.65 4.67 -12.39
C GLY A 54 1.29 4.99 -13.74
N GLU A 55 1.81 6.19 -13.99
CA GLU A 55 2.36 6.55 -15.31
C GLU A 55 3.69 5.81 -15.59
N GLN A 56 4.61 5.84 -14.63
CA GLN A 56 5.91 5.15 -14.77
C GLN A 56 5.75 3.64 -14.82
N SER A 57 4.84 3.05 -14.03
CA SER A 57 4.60 1.61 -14.07
C SER A 57 4.00 1.17 -15.39
N LYS A 58 3.09 1.96 -15.97
CA LYS A 58 2.53 1.71 -17.31
C LYS A 58 3.62 1.73 -18.38
N LEU A 59 4.49 2.74 -18.36
CA LEU A 59 5.61 2.82 -19.29
C LEU A 59 6.58 1.64 -19.11
N GLY A 60 6.94 1.30 -17.86
CA GLY A 60 7.82 0.18 -17.57
C GLY A 60 7.25 -1.17 -18.01
N ALA A 61 5.94 -1.35 -17.91
CA ALA A 61 5.27 -2.55 -18.40
C ALA A 61 5.44 -2.68 -19.92
N TYR A 62 5.33 -1.59 -20.68
CA TYR A 62 5.58 -1.60 -22.13
C TYR A 62 7.02 -1.98 -22.48
N PHE A 63 8.03 -1.47 -21.75
CA PHE A 63 9.42 -1.88 -21.97
C PHE A 63 9.61 -3.38 -21.75
N LEU A 64 9.13 -3.91 -20.62
CA LEU A 64 9.25 -5.35 -20.35
C LEU A 64 8.48 -6.21 -21.36
N GLN A 65 7.30 -5.77 -21.81
CA GLN A 65 6.55 -6.44 -22.86
C GLN A 65 7.28 -6.45 -24.20
N ALA A 66 7.96 -5.35 -24.55
CA ALA A 66 8.80 -5.27 -25.77
C ALA A 66 9.97 -6.26 -25.72
N ASP A 67 10.47 -6.56 -24.52
CA ASP A 67 11.47 -7.60 -24.26
C ASP A 67 10.88 -9.02 -24.19
N GLY A 68 9.58 -9.19 -24.50
CA GLY A 68 8.89 -10.48 -24.57
C GLY A 68 8.40 -11.02 -23.22
N LEU A 69 8.36 -10.20 -22.18
CA LEU A 69 7.94 -10.62 -20.84
C LEU A 69 6.44 -10.40 -20.62
N SER A 70 5.85 -11.24 -19.78
CA SER A 70 4.49 -11.03 -19.27
C SER A 70 4.51 -9.95 -18.19
N ALA A 71 4.22 -8.70 -18.55
CA ALA A 71 4.15 -7.59 -17.60
C ALA A 71 2.85 -6.80 -17.74
N SER A 72 2.37 -6.24 -16.64
CA SER A 72 1.29 -5.26 -16.58
C SER A 72 1.60 -4.20 -15.51
N SER A 73 0.74 -3.19 -15.39
CA SER A 73 0.89 -2.12 -14.39
C SER A 73 -0.34 -2.05 -13.49
N LEU A 74 -0.15 -1.75 -12.22
CA LEU A 74 -1.24 -1.37 -11.33
C LEU A 74 -1.79 0.00 -11.76
N GLU A 75 -3.03 0.02 -12.25
CA GLU A 75 -3.69 1.23 -12.74
C GLU A 75 -3.82 2.27 -11.62
N GLY A 76 -3.45 3.53 -11.89
CA GLY A 76 -3.51 4.62 -10.91
C GLY A 76 -2.55 4.51 -9.72
N GLY A 77 -1.67 3.49 -9.73
CA GLY A 77 -0.61 3.31 -8.74
C GLY A 77 -1.12 3.07 -7.32
N VAL A 78 -0.24 3.35 -6.35
CA VAL A 78 -0.56 3.23 -4.92
C VAL A 78 -1.64 4.22 -4.50
N LEU A 79 -1.73 5.39 -5.13
CA LEU A 79 -2.77 6.36 -4.81
C LEU A 79 -4.17 5.78 -5.04
N LYS A 80 -4.43 5.21 -6.23
CA LYS A 80 -5.73 4.61 -6.55
C LYS A 80 -6.02 3.42 -5.63
N LEU A 81 -5.03 2.57 -5.40
CA LEU A 81 -5.13 1.42 -4.48
C LEU A 81 -5.58 1.86 -3.08
N ARG A 82 -4.99 2.94 -2.55
CA ARG A 82 -5.36 3.50 -1.25
C ARG A 82 -6.78 4.05 -1.25
N CYS A 83 -7.18 4.78 -2.29
CA CYS A 83 -8.55 5.28 -2.39
C CYS A 83 -9.60 4.17 -2.44
N GLU A 84 -9.26 3.01 -2.98
CA GLU A 84 -10.16 1.85 -3.07
C GLU A 84 -10.23 1.04 -1.77
N LEU A 85 -9.12 0.95 -1.02
CA LEU A 85 -8.99 0.06 0.14
C LEU A 85 -9.04 0.75 1.51
N GLU A 86 -8.65 2.02 1.59
CA GLU A 86 -8.71 2.76 2.84
C GLU A 86 -10.12 3.25 3.14
N HIS A 87 -10.50 3.16 4.41
CA HIS A 87 -11.76 3.68 4.91
C HIS A 87 -11.51 4.79 5.93
N PHE A 88 -12.49 5.69 6.01
CA PHE A 88 -12.55 6.71 7.04
C PHE A 88 -13.58 6.32 8.09
N HIS A 89 -13.14 6.29 9.35
CA HIS A 89 -13.99 6.01 10.50
C HIS A 89 -13.99 7.17 11.47
N ARG A 90 -15.15 7.40 12.05
CA ARG A 90 -15.35 8.42 13.07
C ARG A 90 -16.04 7.78 14.28
N LEU A 91 -15.42 7.90 15.45
CA LEU A 91 -15.89 7.31 16.70
C LEU A 91 -15.96 8.39 17.77
N GLU A 92 -17.07 8.41 18.53
CA GLU A 92 -17.17 9.23 19.72
C GLU A 92 -16.48 8.53 20.89
N LEU A 93 -15.47 9.19 21.46
CA LEU A 93 -14.69 8.69 22.59
C LEU A 93 -14.50 9.82 23.60
N LYS A 94 -14.94 9.60 24.84
CA LYS A 94 -14.79 10.58 25.94
C LYS A 94 -13.33 10.95 26.23
N LYS A 95 -12.40 10.04 25.96
CA LYS A 95 -10.96 10.26 26.07
C LYS A 95 -10.20 9.20 25.27
N LEU A 96 -9.08 9.58 24.67
CA LEU A 96 -8.11 8.64 24.14
C LEU A 96 -7.11 8.27 25.25
N SER A 97 -7.09 7.00 25.67
CA SER A 97 -6.07 6.52 26.61
C SER A 97 -4.74 6.29 25.88
N THR A 98 -3.61 6.37 26.60
CA THR A 98 -2.29 6.03 26.04
C THR A 98 -2.24 4.59 25.50
N ALA A 99 -2.99 3.67 26.11
CA ALA A 99 -3.09 2.30 25.63
C ALA A 99 -3.79 2.24 24.26
N PHE A 100 -4.87 3.00 24.05
CA PHE A 100 -5.57 3.06 22.77
C PHE A 100 -4.74 3.76 21.70
N GLU A 101 -4.09 4.87 22.05
CA GLU A 101 -3.16 5.55 21.15
C GLU A 101 -2.06 4.61 20.68
N ARG A 102 -1.47 3.83 21.60
CA ARG A 102 -0.45 2.84 21.27
C ARG A 102 -0.96 1.75 20.34
N LYS A 103 -2.17 1.22 20.59
CA LYS A 103 -2.81 0.23 19.71
C LYS A 103 -3.06 0.76 18.30
N LEU A 104 -3.45 2.03 18.17
CA LEU A 104 -3.64 2.66 16.85
C LEU A 104 -2.31 2.82 16.13
N LEU A 105 -1.25 3.25 16.82
CA LEU A 105 0.10 3.39 16.25
C LEU A 105 0.73 2.05 15.85
N ASP A 106 0.49 0.99 16.63
CA ASP A 106 1.06 -0.33 16.38
C ASP A 106 0.23 -1.15 15.36
N CYS A 107 -0.95 -0.66 14.95
CA CYS A 107 -1.81 -1.35 13.98
C CYS A 107 -1.39 -1.00 12.54
N PRO A 108 -0.83 -1.95 11.75
CA PRO A 108 -0.37 -1.66 10.39
C PRO A 108 -1.50 -1.26 9.43
N ARG A 109 -2.75 -1.57 9.80
CA ARG A 109 -3.96 -1.23 9.05
C ARG A 109 -4.47 0.18 9.36
N VAL A 110 -3.91 0.87 10.34
CA VAL A 110 -4.18 2.28 10.65
C VAL A 110 -3.06 3.11 10.06
N ARG A 111 -3.38 3.97 9.07
CA ARG A 111 -2.39 4.84 8.44
C ARG A 111 -2.21 6.13 9.21
N GLN A 112 -3.32 6.70 9.65
CA GLN A 112 -3.34 7.96 10.38
C GLN A 112 -4.57 7.99 11.27
N PHE A 113 -4.45 8.68 12.40
CA PHE A 113 -5.58 9.02 13.23
C PHE A 113 -5.42 10.43 13.79
N LYS A 114 -6.54 11.02 14.15
CA LYS A 114 -6.62 12.31 14.81
C LYS A 114 -7.64 12.20 15.93
N PHE A 115 -7.26 12.70 17.10
CA PHE A 115 -8.18 12.85 18.21
C PHE A 115 -8.38 14.33 18.52
N SER A 116 -9.63 14.79 18.54
CA SER A 116 -9.98 16.16 18.92
C SER A 116 -11.24 16.16 19.76
N GLU A 117 -11.19 16.82 20.92
CA GLU A 117 -12.27 16.87 21.91
C GLU A 117 -12.71 15.46 22.34
N ASN A 118 -13.83 14.97 21.82
CA ASN A 118 -14.38 13.65 22.09
C ASN A 118 -14.51 12.79 20.83
N LEU A 119 -13.71 13.09 19.82
CA LEU A 119 -13.87 12.52 18.50
C LEU A 119 -12.56 11.93 18.01
N LEU A 120 -12.59 10.64 17.73
CA LEU A 120 -11.50 9.92 17.09
C LEU A 120 -11.83 9.73 15.61
N GLU A 121 -10.96 10.26 14.76
CA GLU A 121 -10.98 10.12 13.32
C GLU A 121 -9.84 9.19 12.91
N VAL A 122 -10.14 8.11 12.17
CA VAL A 122 -9.17 7.09 11.77
C VAL A 122 -9.26 6.86 10.27
N TRP A 123 -8.11 6.80 9.61
CA TRP A 123 -7.98 6.43 8.20
C TRP A 123 -7.05 5.23 8.05
N GLY A 124 -7.46 4.26 7.26
CA GLY A 124 -6.64 3.10 6.92
C GLY A 124 -7.48 1.92 6.44
N MET A 125 -6.83 0.79 6.23
CA MET A 125 -7.49 -0.47 5.83
C MET A 125 -8.03 -1.25 7.03
N ILE A 126 -8.78 -0.58 7.89
CA ILE A 126 -9.43 -1.20 9.05
C ILE A 126 -10.94 -1.08 8.88
N SER A 127 -11.70 -2.11 9.24
CA SER A 127 -13.17 -2.04 9.28
C SER A 127 -13.63 -1.32 10.55
N GLY A 128 -14.87 -0.82 10.56
CA GLY A 128 -15.42 -0.19 11.77
C GLY A 128 -15.50 -1.17 12.95
N GLU A 129 -15.82 -2.44 12.67
CA GLU A 129 -15.86 -3.52 13.65
C GLU A 129 -14.46 -3.84 14.19
N ASP A 130 -13.46 -4.00 13.31
CA ASP A 130 -12.07 -4.25 13.73
C ASP A 130 -11.52 -3.07 14.54
N LEU A 131 -11.89 -1.84 14.19
CA LEU A 131 -11.49 -0.65 14.93
C LEU A 131 -12.14 -0.62 16.32
N ALA A 132 -13.43 -0.95 16.44
CA ALA A 132 -14.10 -1.08 17.73
C ALA A 132 -13.48 -2.18 18.58
N ASN A 133 -13.18 -3.35 17.99
CA ASN A 133 -12.52 -4.46 18.65
C ASN A 133 -11.10 -4.10 19.11
N LEU A 134 -10.32 -3.42 18.27
CA LEU A 134 -8.98 -2.91 18.61
C LEU A 134 -9.05 -2.02 19.86
N LEU A 135 -10.06 -1.15 19.93
CA LEU A 135 -10.28 -0.21 21.01
C LEU A 135 -11.10 -0.79 22.18
N GLU A 136 -11.44 -2.08 22.15
CA GLU A 136 -12.24 -2.75 23.20
C GLU A 136 -13.57 -2.01 23.49
N LEU A 137 -14.21 -1.51 22.44
CA LEU A 137 -15.49 -0.80 22.51
C LEU A 137 -16.70 -1.69 22.19
N ALA A 138 -16.45 -2.95 21.81
CA ALA A 138 -17.45 -3.97 21.50
C ALA A 138 -17.97 -4.69 22.76
#